data_AF-A0A9N8HSZ0-F1
#
_entry.id   AF-A0A9N8HSZ0-F1
#
_cell.length_a   1.000
_cell.length_b   1.000
_cell.length_c   1.000
_cell.angle_alpha   90.00
_cell.angle_beta   90.00
_cell.angle_gamma   90.00
#
_symmetry.space_group_name_H-M   'P 1'
#
loop_
_entity.id
_entity.type
_entity.pdbx_description
1 polymer ?
#
loop_
_entity_poly.entity_id
_entity_poly.type
_entity_poly.pdbx_seq_one_letter_code
_entity_poly.pdbx_strand_id
1 'polypeptide(L)'
;MMRFPIISRPWLFLLASATRLDTFHAFHNTVSRPAHRHSSSLSSSTTDQPDVSRFVTGSRPAGTEQYVMQQTMVRVKDPIKSLEFYCDILGFRLVMFREFPQWEFNVYFVAPVDASDIPSSKEEQWKFCMNTPGCIELTWNYGSETQDGLVYNTGNADSTGTTDGQNVKGGFGHLGITVPDVYEACARFAELGCEFTKTPNSGGMKGLAFVKDPDGYLVEVLPRGEMIQKPIDHAGVAVDGGEGYKDNSK
;
A
#
# COMPACT_ATOMS: atom_id res chain seq x y z
N MET A 1 56.45 -29.55 9.80
CA MET A 1 55.73 -28.39 9.24
C MET A 1 55.58 -28.60 7.74
N MET A 2 54.43 -29.09 7.30
CA MET A 2 54.13 -29.37 5.89
C MET A 2 52.87 -28.57 5.49
N ARG A 3 52.96 -27.86 4.36
CA ARG A 3 51.84 -27.23 3.64
C ARG A 3 51.25 -28.23 2.66
N PHE A 4 49.93 -28.23 2.51
CA PHE A 4 49.16 -28.66 1.32
C PHE A 4 47.74 -28.07 1.38
N PRO A 5 46.99 -27.95 0.27
CA PRO A 5 46.53 -26.65 -0.21
C PRO A 5 45.01 -26.52 -0.40
N ILE A 6 44.63 -25.29 -0.74
CA ILE A 6 43.33 -24.80 -1.20
C ILE A 6 42.77 -25.69 -2.33
N ILE A 7 41.53 -26.14 -2.18
CA ILE A 7 40.73 -26.75 -3.24
C ILE A 7 39.64 -25.76 -3.64
N SER A 8 39.77 -25.20 -4.83
CA SER A 8 38.70 -24.53 -5.56
C SER A 8 37.97 -25.57 -6.43
N ARG A 9 36.64 -25.57 -6.38
CA ARG A 9 35.80 -26.19 -7.42
C ARG A 9 34.60 -25.27 -7.71
N PRO A 10 34.34 -24.93 -8.99
CA PRO A 10 33.19 -24.14 -9.45
C PRO A 10 31.97 -25.07 -9.68
N TRP A 11 31.02 -24.70 -10.55
CA TRP A 11 29.73 -25.35 -10.91
C TRP A 11 28.56 -24.87 -10.02
N LEU A 12 27.43 -24.34 -10.50
CA LEU A 12 26.88 -24.14 -11.85
C LEU A 12 25.71 -23.14 -11.72
N PHE A 13 25.71 -22.05 -12.49
CA PHE A 13 24.56 -21.16 -12.64
C PHE A 13 23.49 -21.83 -13.51
N LEU A 14 22.25 -21.88 -13.05
CA LEU A 14 21.09 -22.20 -13.90
C LEU A 14 20.40 -20.88 -14.28
N LEU A 15 20.74 -20.34 -15.44
CA LEU A 15 19.88 -19.41 -16.17
C LEU A 15 18.88 -20.24 -16.99
N ALA A 16 17.59 -20.05 -16.76
CA ALA A 16 16.56 -20.46 -17.71
C ALA A 16 16.06 -19.21 -18.44
N SER A 17 16.62 -18.98 -19.64
CA SER A 17 16.05 -18.15 -20.68
C SER A 17 14.99 -18.96 -21.42
N ALA A 18 13.79 -18.40 -21.59
CA ALA A 18 12.80 -18.92 -22.52
C ALA A 18 12.56 -17.87 -23.61
N THR A 19 13.26 -18.04 -24.73
CA THR A 19 13.03 -17.32 -25.98
C THR A 19 11.79 -17.82 -26.69
N ARG A 20 11.10 -16.86 -27.33
CA ARG A 20 10.03 -17.01 -28.32
C ARG A 20 10.32 -18.06 -29.39
N LEU A 21 9.25 -18.66 -29.92
CA LEU A 21 9.16 -19.16 -31.28
C LEU A 21 7.82 -18.75 -31.89
N ASP A 22 7.95 -18.26 -33.13
CA ASP A 22 6.98 -17.54 -33.93
C ASP A 22 5.91 -18.41 -34.60
N THR A 23 4.94 -17.69 -35.17
CA THR A 23 4.09 -18.02 -36.33
C THR A 23 2.98 -19.05 -36.17
N PHE A 24 1.73 -18.58 -36.19
CA PHE A 24 0.67 -19.23 -36.97
C PHE A 24 -0.24 -18.20 -37.67
N HIS A 25 -0.65 -18.59 -38.87
CA HIS A 25 -1.26 -17.86 -39.97
C HIS A 25 -2.47 -16.97 -39.66
N ALA A 26 -2.53 -15.84 -40.37
CA ALA A 26 -3.71 -15.01 -40.57
C ALA A 26 -4.80 -15.77 -41.34
N PHE A 27 -6.03 -15.78 -40.80
CA PHE A 27 -7.24 -16.11 -41.55
C PHE A 27 -7.99 -14.81 -41.88
N HIS A 28 -7.96 -14.43 -43.16
CA HIS A 28 -8.88 -13.45 -43.71
C HIS A 28 -10.27 -14.07 -43.85
N ASN A 29 -11.25 -13.56 -43.11
CA ASN A 29 -12.66 -13.75 -43.43
C ASN A 29 -13.30 -12.38 -43.70
N THR A 30 -13.45 -12.09 -44.99
CA THR A 30 -14.23 -10.98 -45.52
C THR A 30 -15.72 -11.31 -45.37
N VAL A 31 -16.40 -10.64 -44.45
CA VAL A 31 -17.87 -10.58 -44.42
C VAL A 31 -18.28 -9.15 -44.73
N SER A 32 -18.76 -8.94 -45.96
CA SER A 32 -19.35 -7.67 -46.41
C SER A 32 -20.64 -7.38 -45.63
N ARG A 33 -20.68 -6.27 -44.89
CA ARG A 33 -21.90 -5.71 -44.29
C ARG A 33 -22.42 -4.54 -45.13
N PRO A 34 -23.75 -4.42 -45.35
CA PRO A 34 -24.32 -3.29 -46.09
C PRO A 34 -24.30 -2.01 -45.25
N ALA A 35 -23.98 -0.90 -45.90
CA ALA A 35 -23.93 0.42 -45.29
C ALA A 35 -25.34 1.00 -45.10
N HIS A 36 -25.81 1.08 -43.87
CA HIS A 36 -26.93 1.96 -43.49
C HIS A 36 -26.38 3.19 -42.80
N ARG A 37 -26.45 4.33 -43.50
CA ARG A 37 -26.20 5.68 -42.94
C ARG A 37 -27.38 6.03 -42.02
N HIS A 38 -27.16 5.98 -40.71
CA HIS A 38 -27.97 6.73 -39.77
C HIS A 38 -27.22 7.99 -39.35
N SER A 39 -27.76 9.14 -39.77
CA SER A 39 -27.43 10.45 -39.21
C SER A 39 -27.83 10.43 -37.73
N SER A 40 -26.86 10.51 -36.83
CA SER A 40 -27.10 10.78 -35.41
C SER A 40 -26.31 12.02 -35.01
N SER A 41 -27.05 12.98 -34.46
CA SER A 41 -26.55 14.22 -33.88
C SER A 41 -25.57 13.89 -32.75
N LEU A 42 -24.33 14.36 -32.88
CA LEU A 42 -23.33 14.32 -31.83
C LEU A 42 -23.74 15.27 -30.70
N SER A 43 -24.37 14.75 -29.65
CA SER A 43 -24.36 15.39 -28.33
C SER A 43 -23.09 14.93 -27.61
N SER A 44 -22.05 15.75 -27.64
CA SER A 44 -20.79 15.48 -26.93
C SER A 44 -20.95 15.79 -25.45
N SER A 45 -21.40 14.81 -24.66
CA SER A 45 -21.17 14.79 -23.21
C SER A 45 -20.52 13.45 -22.84
N THR A 46 -19.26 13.29 -23.23
CA THR A 46 -18.46 12.11 -22.90
C THR A 46 -17.82 12.31 -21.53
N THR A 47 -18.55 11.93 -20.49
CA THR A 47 -17.89 11.15 -19.45
C THR A 47 -18.45 9.73 -19.59
N ASP A 48 -17.86 8.95 -20.51
CA ASP A 48 -18.11 7.50 -20.60
C ASP A 48 -17.52 6.87 -19.33
N GLN A 49 -18.22 7.03 -18.21
CA GLN A 49 -17.90 6.33 -16.98
C GLN A 49 -18.15 4.83 -17.23
N PRO A 50 -17.26 3.94 -16.76
CA PRO A 50 -17.51 2.53 -16.88
C PRO A 50 -18.80 2.17 -16.13
N ASP A 51 -19.65 1.34 -16.74
CA ASP A 51 -20.82 0.79 -16.05
C ASP A 51 -20.36 -0.20 -14.97
N VAL A 52 -20.48 0.22 -13.72
CA VAL A 52 -20.13 -0.60 -12.54
C VAL A 52 -21.33 -1.31 -11.92
N SER A 53 -22.54 -1.19 -12.49
CA SER A 53 -23.79 -1.70 -11.89
C SER A 53 -23.74 -3.19 -11.55
N ARG A 54 -23.08 -3.99 -12.39
CA ARG A 54 -22.90 -5.44 -12.20
C ARG A 54 -22.01 -5.82 -11.01
N PHE A 55 -21.26 -4.87 -10.44
CA PHE A 55 -20.39 -5.08 -9.29
C PHE A 55 -21.01 -4.58 -7.98
N VAL A 56 -22.06 -3.76 -8.07
CA VAL A 56 -22.85 -3.29 -6.91
C VAL A 56 -23.89 -4.34 -6.51
N THR A 57 -24.38 -5.12 -7.48
CA THR A 57 -25.45 -6.09 -7.30
C THR A 57 -24.97 -7.51 -7.56
N GLY A 58 -25.55 -8.50 -6.86
CA GLY A 58 -25.21 -9.92 -7.01
C GLY A 58 -24.54 -10.52 -5.78
N SER A 59 -24.53 -11.85 -5.69
CA SER A 59 -23.79 -12.58 -4.67
C SER A 59 -22.30 -12.67 -5.04
N ARG A 60 -21.45 -12.86 -4.03
CA ARG A 60 -20.05 -13.25 -4.29
C ARG A 60 -19.99 -14.51 -5.17
N PRO A 61 -18.96 -14.67 -6.03
CA PRO A 61 -18.77 -15.90 -6.79
C PRO A 61 -18.71 -17.13 -5.87
N ALA A 62 -19.33 -18.23 -6.28
CA ALA A 62 -19.36 -19.47 -5.51
C ALA A 62 -17.93 -19.96 -5.21
N GLY A 63 -17.69 -20.37 -3.96
CA GLY A 63 -16.37 -20.82 -3.49
C GLY A 63 -15.44 -19.71 -3.00
N THR A 64 -15.85 -18.44 -3.05
CA THR A 64 -15.08 -17.29 -2.53
C THR A 64 -15.59 -16.81 -1.17
N GLU A 65 -16.51 -17.53 -0.55
CA GLU A 65 -17.23 -17.08 0.63
C GLU A 65 -16.33 -16.89 1.85
N GLN A 66 -15.22 -17.63 1.89
CA GLN A 66 -14.26 -17.60 3.00
C GLN A 66 -12.98 -16.83 2.65
N TYR A 67 -12.92 -16.14 1.50
CA TYR A 67 -11.75 -15.32 1.17
C TYR A 67 -11.71 -14.08 2.08
N VAL A 68 -10.50 -13.73 2.53
CA VAL A 68 -10.22 -12.59 3.40
C VAL A 68 -9.19 -11.70 2.73
N MET A 69 -9.42 -10.39 2.71
CA MET A 69 -8.34 -9.42 2.47
C MET A 69 -7.48 -9.45 3.74
N GLN A 70 -6.46 -10.30 3.74
CA GLN A 70 -5.73 -10.62 4.96
C GLN A 70 -4.62 -9.61 5.24
N GLN A 71 -3.80 -9.25 4.24
CA GLN A 71 -2.67 -8.35 4.46
C GLN A 71 -2.40 -7.38 3.32
N THR A 72 -1.82 -6.24 3.67
CA THR A 72 -0.99 -5.41 2.79
C THR A 72 0.45 -5.48 3.29
N MET A 73 1.39 -5.80 2.40
CA MET A 73 2.81 -5.83 2.73
C MET A 73 3.49 -4.53 2.32
N VAL A 74 4.29 -3.97 3.23
CA VAL A 74 5.21 -2.87 2.96
C VAL A 74 6.60 -3.23 3.46
N ARG A 75 7.63 -2.75 2.78
CA ARG A 75 9.00 -2.90 3.26
C ARG A 75 9.32 -1.75 4.21
N VAL A 76 10.04 -2.03 5.28
CA VAL A 76 10.41 -1.04 6.29
C VAL A 76 11.90 -1.04 6.53
N LYS A 77 12.48 0.16 6.65
CA LYS A 77 13.91 0.35 6.81
C LYS A 77 14.37 -0.02 8.22
N ASP A 78 13.64 0.43 9.23
CA ASP A 78 13.98 0.21 10.64
C ASP A 78 12.75 -0.38 11.33
N PRO A 79 12.76 -1.68 11.65
CA PRO A 79 11.57 -2.36 12.15
C PRO A 79 11.14 -1.82 13.51
N ILE A 80 12.05 -1.28 14.32
CA ILE A 80 11.71 -0.73 15.63
C ILE A 80 10.93 0.57 15.46
N LYS A 81 11.42 1.50 14.64
CA LYS A 81 10.71 2.76 14.36
C LYS A 81 9.34 2.51 13.74
N SER A 82 9.25 1.54 12.84
CA SER A 82 7.96 1.17 12.24
C SER A 82 7.02 0.57 13.30
N LEU A 83 7.50 -0.31 14.18
CA LEU A 83 6.68 -0.84 15.27
C LEU A 83 6.23 0.26 16.25
N GLU A 84 7.07 1.22 16.60
CA GLU A 84 6.68 2.39 17.41
C GLU A 84 5.54 3.17 16.73
N PHE A 85 5.66 3.43 15.42
CA PHE A 85 4.60 4.11 14.68
C PHE A 85 3.30 3.29 14.62
N TYR A 86 3.34 2.05 14.14
CA TYR A 86 2.13 1.26 13.95
C TYR A 86 1.51 0.81 15.29
N CYS A 87 2.32 0.46 16.30
CA CYS A 87 1.81 -0.06 17.57
C CYS A 87 1.54 1.04 18.61
N ASP A 88 2.45 2.00 18.80
CA ASP A 88 2.32 2.98 19.88
C ASP A 88 1.53 4.23 19.42
N ILE A 89 1.74 4.67 18.18
CA ILE A 89 1.01 5.81 17.62
C ILE A 89 -0.36 5.39 17.09
N LEU A 90 -0.43 4.41 16.20
CA LEU A 90 -1.73 3.96 15.63
C LEU A 90 -2.50 2.98 16.52
N GLY A 91 -1.88 2.48 17.59
CA GLY A 91 -2.54 1.61 18.57
C GLY A 91 -2.69 0.15 18.13
N PHE A 92 -1.99 -0.28 17.07
CA PHE A 92 -2.05 -1.68 16.64
C PHE A 92 -1.23 -2.57 17.58
N ARG A 93 -1.28 -3.88 17.35
CA ARG A 93 -0.46 -4.86 18.06
C ARG A 93 0.31 -5.72 17.10
N LEU A 94 1.55 -6.06 17.47
CA LEU A 94 2.33 -7.11 16.82
C LEU A 94 1.65 -8.46 17.07
N VAL A 95 0.99 -8.98 16.05
CA VAL A 95 0.25 -10.24 16.09
C VAL A 95 1.21 -11.42 15.92
N MET A 96 2.17 -11.28 15.00
CA MET A 96 3.06 -12.37 14.66
C MET A 96 4.40 -11.83 14.14
N PHE A 97 5.48 -12.48 14.55
CA PHE A 97 6.84 -12.24 14.07
C PHE A 97 7.43 -13.53 13.51
N ARG A 98 8.13 -13.44 12.37
CA ARG A 98 8.86 -14.56 11.76
C ARG A 98 10.20 -14.10 11.22
N GLU A 99 11.20 -14.96 11.39
CA GLU A 99 12.56 -14.75 10.95
C GLU A 99 12.89 -15.67 9.78
N PHE A 100 13.60 -15.13 8.79
CA PHE A 100 14.04 -15.88 7.62
C PHE A 100 15.53 -15.60 7.35
N PRO A 101 16.44 -16.02 8.24
CA PRO A 101 17.86 -15.72 8.12
C PRO A 101 18.49 -16.27 6.82
N GLN A 102 17.96 -17.36 6.28
CA GLN A 102 18.41 -17.91 4.99
C GLN A 102 18.14 -17.01 3.77
N TRP A 103 17.25 -16.02 3.92
CA TRP A 103 16.88 -15.05 2.90
C TRP A 103 17.11 -13.60 3.36
N GLU A 104 17.74 -13.41 4.52
CA GLU A 104 18.15 -12.10 5.06
C GLU A 104 16.99 -11.10 5.25
N PHE A 105 15.82 -11.58 5.69
CA PHE A 105 14.70 -10.73 6.08
C PHE A 105 13.91 -11.28 7.27
N ASN A 106 13.18 -10.38 7.94
CA ASN A 106 12.15 -10.73 8.92
C ASN A 106 10.82 -10.07 8.53
N VAL A 107 9.73 -10.62 9.04
CA VAL A 107 8.38 -10.08 8.86
C VAL A 107 7.69 -9.88 10.20
N TYR A 108 6.97 -8.76 10.31
CA TYR A 108 6.23 -8.33 11.48
C TYR A 108 4.79 -8.03 11.05
N PHE A 109 3.84 -8.84 11.52
CA PHE A 109 2.43 -8.63 11.23
C PHE A 109 1.80 -7.79 12.34
N VAL A 110 1.29 -6.63 11.98
CA VAL A 110 0.58 -5.73 12.92
C VAL A 110 -0.89 -5.57 12.51
N ALA A 111 -1.78 -5.46 13.50
CA ALA A 111 -3.22 -5.28 13.27
C ALA A 111 -3.90 -4.53 14.43
N PRO A 112 -5.05 -3.86 14.20
CA PRO A 112 -5.84 -3.20 15.23
C PRO A 112 -6.65 -4.22 16.05
N VAL A 113 -5.96 -5.04 16.85
CA VAL A 113 -6.54 -6.05 17.74
C VAL A 113 -6.10 -5.84 19.18
N ASP A 114 -6.84 -6.37 20.14
CA ASP A 114 -6.43 -6.34 21.54
C ASP A 114 -5.38 -7.42 21.83
N ALA A 115 -4.42 -7.10 22.69
CA ALA A 115 -3.35 -8.03 23.04
C ALA A 115 -3.87 -9.31 23.73
N SER A 116 -5.02 -9.22 24.42
CA SER A 116 -5.69 -10.35 25.06
C SER A 116 -6.28 -11.34 24.06
N ASP A 117 -6.53 -10.92 22.82
CA ASP A 117 -7.12 -11.78 21.79
C ASP A 117 -6.05 -12.59 21.05
N ILE A 118 -4.78 -12.17 21.13
CA ILE A 118 -3.66 -12.82 20.47
C ILE A 118 -3.32 -14.12 21.24
N PRO A 119 -3.43 -15.31 20.62
CA PRO A 119 -3.10 -16.56 21.28
C PRO A 119 -1.62 -16.62 21.71
N SER A 120 -1.29 -17.43 22.71
CA SER A 120 0.10 -17.56 23.18
C SER A 120 0.91 -18.59 22.38
N SER A 121 0.27 -19.57 21.75
CA SER A 121 0.96 -20.61 20.98
C SER A 121 1.27 -20.13 19.55
N LYS A 122 2.45 -20.49 19.01
CA LYS A 122 2.86 -20.05 17.67
C LYS A 122 1.92 -20.53 16.56
N GLU A 123 1.33 -21.71 16.71
CA GLU A 123 0.40 -22.29 15.73
C GLU A 123 -0.94 -21.55 15.74
N GLU A 124 -1.47 -21.25 16.93
CA GLU A 124 -2.73 -20.50 17.04
C GLU A 124 -2.53 -19.03 16.66
N GLN A 125 -1.38 -18.41 16.97
CA GLN A 125 -1.04 -17.08 16.47
C GLN A 125 -1.02 -17.03 14.95
N TRP A 126 -0.47 -18.06 14.29
CA TRP A 126 -0.50 -18.15 12.83
C TRP A 126 -1.94 -18.19 12.31
N LYS A 127 -2.78 -19.07 12.87
CA LYS A 127 -4.19 -19.18 12.48
C LYS A 127 -4.94 -17.87 12.74
N PHE A 128 -4.73 -17.24 13.88
CA PHE A 128 -5.32 -15.95 14.24
C PHE A 128 -4.89 -14.86 13.25
N CYS A 129 -3.59 -14.71 13.00
CA CYS A 129 -3.05 -13.73 12.06
C CYS A 129 -3.61 -13.92 10.65
N MET A 130 -3.61 -15.15 10.12
CA MET A 130 -4.08 -15.45 8.76
C MET A 130 -5.59 -15.30 8.58
N ASN A 131 -6.37 -15.23 9.67
CA ASN A 131 -7.81 -14.97 9.62
C ASN A 131 -8.18 -13.54 10.05
N THR A 132 -7.21 -12.73 10.49
CA THR A 132 -7.42 -11.32 10.83
C THR A 132 -7.40 -10.50 9.54
N PRO A 133 -8.51 -9.81 9.17
CA PRO A 133 -8.52 -8.97 7.98
C PRO A 133 -7.67 -7.70 8.18
N GLY A 134 -7.06 -7.22 7.09
CA GLY A 134 -6.39 -5.92 7.07
C GLY A 134 -5.13 -5.82 7.94
N CYS A 135 -4.40 -6.93 8.12
CA CYS A 135 -3.06 -6.88 8.70
C CYS A 135 -2.12 -6.04 7.82
N ILE A 136 -1.11 -5.44 8.45
CA ILE A 136 0.04 -4.89 7.74
C ILE A 136 1.21 -5.84 7.98
N GLU A 137 1.76 -6.40 6.90
CA GLU A 137 3.02 -7.15 6.93
C GLU A 137 4.17 -6.15 6.72
N LEU A 138 4.92 -5.88 7.78
CA LEU A 138 6.14 -5.07 7.71
C LEU A 138 7.32 -6.01 7.43
N THR A 139 7.95 -5.87 6.28
CA THR A 139 9.12 -6.67 5.91
C THR A 139 10.39 -5.86 6.04
N TRP A 140 11.26 -6.28 6.95
CA TRP A 140 12.57 -5.68 7.12
C TRP A 140 13.65 -6.56 6.48
N ASN A 141 14.43 -5.98 5.56
CA ASN A 141 15.60 -6.62 4.97
C ASN A 141 16.84 -6.23 5.78
N TYR A 142 17.68 -7.19 6.11
CA TYR A 142 18.77 -7.00 7.07
C TYR A 142 19.72 -5.87 6.65
N GLY A 143 20.08 -5.02 7.61
CA GLY A 143 21.01 -3.92 7.42
C GLY A 143 20.44 -2.66 6.75
N SER A 144 19.17 -2.68 6.30
CA SER A 144 18.54 -1.49 5.70
C SER A 144 18.49 -0.27 6.63
N GLU A 145 18.40 -0.49 7.94
CA GLU A 145 18.45 0.52 9.01
C GLU A 145 19.78 1.30 9.04
N THR A 146 20.85 0.71 8.51
CA THR A 146 22.19 1.32 8.48
C THR A 146 22.46 2.11 7.21
N GLN A 147 21.59 2.02 6.21
CA GLN A 147 21.73 2.75 4.94
C GLN A 147 21.34 4.22 5.11
N ASP A 148 21.97 5.12 4.37
CA ASP A 148 21.65 6.56 4.44
C ASP A 148 20.34 6.88 3.70
N GLY A 149 19.58 7.85 4.24
CA GLY A 149 18.36 8.37 3.58
C GLY A 149 17.17 7.40 3.53
N LEU A 150 16.21 7.67 2.65
CA LEU A 150 15.06 6.79 2.41
C LEU A 150 15.50 5.61 1.54
N VAL A 151 15.15 4.39 1.94
CA VAL A 151 15.53 3.16 1.25
C VAL A 151 14.43 2.68 0.29
N TYR A 152 13.17 2.82 0.69
CA TYR A 152 12.03 2.28 -0.06
C TYR A 152 11.25 3.36 -0.81
N ASN A 153 10.74 2.98 -1.98
CA ASN A 153 9.79 3.79 -2.75
C ASN A 153 8.38 3.60 -2.18
N THR A 154 7.75 4.72 -1.82
CA THR A 154 6.41 4.74 -1.23
C THR A 154 5.28 4.79 -2.27
N GLY A 155 5.63 4.94 -3.55
CA GLY A 155 4.75 5.02 -4.70
C GLY A 155 4.21 6.42 -5.01
N ASN A 156 4.43 7.41 -4.13
CA ASN A 156 3.97 8.81 -4.31
C ASN A 156 5.08 9.82 -4.61
N ALA A 157 6.35 9.40 -4.59
CA ALA A 157 7.46 10.27 -4.94
C ALA A 157 7.78 10.16 -6.44
N ASP A 158 8.03 11.29 -7.11
CA ASP A 158 8.35 11.39 -8.55
C ASP A 158 9.68 10.70 -8.97
N SER A 159 10.45 10.13 -8.02
CA SER A 159 11.89 9.85 -8.25
C SER A 159 12.44 8.49 -7.80
N THR A 160 11.64 7.54 -7.32
CA THR A 160 12.22 6.35 -6.63
C THR A 160 11.93 5.00 -7.30
N GLY A 161 11.47 4.98 -8.55
CA GLY A 161 11.37 3.75 -9.34
C GLY A 161 11.88 3.98 -10.75
N THR A 162 12.63 3.04 -11.32
CA THR A 162 13.02 3.09 -12.74
C THR A 162 12.64 1.81 -13.47
N THR A 163 11.95 1.94 -14.60
CA THR A 163 11.82 0.87 -15.61
C THR A 163 12.71 1.26 -16.78
N ASP A 164 13.65 0.40 -17.15
CA ASP A 164 14.62 0.67 -18.23
C ASP A 164 15.40 2.00 -18.05
N GLY A 165 15.67 2.38 -16.80
CA GLY A 165 16.39 3.60 -16.45
C GLY A 165 15.57 4.90 -16.49
N GLN A 166 14.26 4.85 -16.71
CA GLN A 166 13.35 6.01 -16.68
C GLN A 166 12.54 6.05 -15.39
N ASN A 167 12.41 7.22 -14.77
CA ASN A 167 11.58 7.40 -13.57
C ASN A 167 10.14 6.97 -13.85
N VAL A 168 9.62 6.06 -13.03
CA VAL A 168 8.21 5.65 -13.03
C VAL A 168 7.48 6.53 -12.03
N LYS A 169 6.46 7.25 -12.51
CA LYS A 169 5.51 7.96 -11.64
C LYS A 169 4.43 6.99 -11.17
N GLY A 170 4.17 7.00 -9.86
CA GLY A 170 3.01 6.31 -9.28
C GLY A 170 3.21 4.82 -9.00
N GLY A 171 2.30 4.27 -8.20
CA GLY A 171 2.28 2.88 -7.78
C GLY A 171 1.34 2.67 -6.60
N PHE A 172 1.86 2.16 -5.49
CA PHE A 172 1.15 2.15 -4.21
C PHE A 172 0.81 3.59 -3.78
N GLY A 173 -0.41 3.80 -3.27
CA GLY A 173 -0.86 5.13 -2.83
C GLY A 173 -0.69 5.30 -1.33
N HIS A 174 -1.48 4.60 -0.53
CA HIS A 174 -1.46 4.76 0.92
C HIS A 174 -2.16 3.58 1.58
N LEU A 175 -1.89 3.44 2.87
CA LEU A 175 -2.78 2.72 3.79
C LEU A 175 -3.90 3.66 4.23
N GLY A 176 -4.99 3.12 4.75
CA GLY A 176 -6.10 3.92 5.27
C GLY A 176 -6.58 3.42 6.63
N ILE A 177 -6.83 4.33 7.56
CA ILE A 177 -7.44 4.04 8.86
C ILE A 177 -8.69 4.90 9.05
N THR A 178 -9.71 4.33 9.71
CA THR A 178 -10.90 5.08 10.11
C THR A 178 -10.89 5.37 11.60
N VAL A 179 -11.11 6.64 11.94
CA VAL A 179 -11.14 7.14 13.32
C VAL A 179 -12.49 7.78 13.64
N PRO A 180 -12.90 7.83 14.93
CA PRO A 180 -14.13 8.50 15.33
C PRO A 180 -14.11 10.01 15.05
N ASP A 181 -12.99 10.69 15.31
CA ASP A 181 -12.78 12.11 15.04
C ASP A 181 -11.37 12.31 14.44
N VAL A 182 -11.33 12.78 13.19
CA VAL A 182 -10.08 13.01 12.45
C VAL A 182 -9.25 14.13 13.09
N TYR A 183 -9.88 15.17 13.60
CA TYR A 183 -9.18 16.32 14.19
C TYR A 183 -8.53 15.95 15.52
N GLU A 184 -9.25 15.20 16.37
CA GLU A 184 -8.70 14.72 17.65
C GLU A 184 -7.55 13.73 17.43
N ALA A 185 -7.73 12.78 16.49
CA ALA A 185 -6.66 11.85 16.13
C ALA A 185 -5.42 12.60 15.62
N CYS A 186 -5.60 13.56 14.71
CA CYS A 186 -4.50 14.33 14.15
C CYS A 186 -3.82 15.25 15.17
N ALA A 187 -4.56 15.83 16.12
CA ALA A 187 -3.97 16.58 17.22
C ALA A 187 -3.04 15.69 18.07
N ARG A 188 -3.50 14.48 18.43
CA ARG A 188 -2.67 13.50 19.13
C ARG A 188 -1.44 13.09 18.31
N PHE A 189 -1.59 12.84 17.01
CA PHE A 189 -0.47 12.49 16.14
C PHE A 189 0.57 13.63 16.06
N ALA A 190 0.12 14.89 16.00
CA ALA A 190 1.00 16.05 16.02
C ALA A 190 1.75 16.18 17.35
N GLU A 191 1.09 15.95 18.50
CA GLU A 191 1.73 15.92 19.82
C GLU A 191 2.79 14.81 19.94
N LEU A 192 2.57 13.68 19.26
CA LEU A 192 3.52 12.57 19.17
C LEU A 192 4.61 12.76 18.10
N GLY A 193 4.65 13.94 17.46
CA GLY A 193 5.70 14.32 16.52
C GLY A 193 5.57 13.71 15.12
N CYS A 194 4.38 13.26 14.73
CA CYS A 194 4.16 12.72 13.38
C CYS A 194 4.27 13.80 12.30
N GLU A 195 4.82 13.42 11.14
CA GLU A 195 4.87 14.28 9.96
C GLU A 195 3.58 14.13 9.12
N PHE A 196 3.05 15.25 8.63
CA PHE A 196 1.86 15.29 7.77
C PHE A 196 2.19 15.74 6.35
N THR A 197 1.63 15.04 5.36
CA THR A 197 1.54 15.57 3.98
C THR A 197 0.30 16.46 3.82
N LYS A 198 -0.74 16.17 4.60
CA LYS A 198 -2.00 16.92 4.59
C LYS A 198 -2.63 16.90 5.98
N THR A 199 -2.97 18.06 6.52
CA THR A 199 -3.73 18.20 7.77
C THR A 199 -5.23 18.24 7.48
N PRO A 200 -6.12 18.11 8.50
CA PRO A 200 -7.56 18.07 8.29
C PRO A 200 -8.12 19.23 7.45
N ASN A 201 -7.60 20.45 7.64
CA ASN A 201 -8.07 21.63 6.92
C ASN A 201 -7.16 22.05 5.76
N SER A 202 -5.96 21.49 5.60
CA SER A 202 -5.15 21.77 4.42
C SER A 202 -5.74 21.09 3.19
N GLY A 203 -5.52 21.67 2.01
CA GLY A 203 -6.00 21.09 0.77
C GLY A 203 -7.45 21.46 0.42
N GLY A 204 -7.96 20.92 -0.69
CA GLY A 204 -9.31 21.21 -1.18
C GLY A 204 -10.38 20.41 -0.44
N MET A 205 -10.05 19.18 -0.03
CA MET A 205 -10.93 18.30 0.72
C MET A 205 -10.66 18.44 2.22
N LYS A 206 -11.65 18.90 2.98
CA LYS A 206 -11.57 19.13 4.43
C LYS A 206 -12.05 17.90 5.20
N GLY A 207 -11.58 17.73 6.43
CA GLY A 207 -12.01 16.65 7.33
C GLY A 207 -11.31 15.30 7.15
N LEU A 208 -10.22 15.26 6.36
CA LEU A 208 -9.32 14.09 6.23
C LEU A 208 -7.86 14.53 6.31
N ALA A 209 -6.96 13.63 6.67
CA ALA A 209 -5.53 13.91 6.73
C ALA A 209 -4.68 12.78 6.12
N PHE A 210 -3.42 13.09 5.84
CA PHE A 210 -2.39 12.12 5.48
C PHE A 210 -1.18 12.31 6.40
N VAL A 211 -0.92 11.31 7.23
CA VAL A 211 0.27 11.21 8.07
C VAL A 211 1.30 10.29 7.41
N LYS A 212 2.59 10.52 7.63
CA LYS A 212 3.67 9.66 7.14
C LYS A 212 4.12 8.68 8.22
N ASP A 213 4.35 7.44 7.81
CA ASP A 213 5.14 6.50 8.61
C ASP A 213 6.65 6.80 8.52
N PRO A 214 7.52 6.12 9.28
CA PRO A 214 8.97 6.39 9.29
C PRO A 214 9.69 6.21 7.95
N ASP A 215 9.12 5.41 7.04
CA ASP A 215 9.63 5.18 5.69
C ASP A 215 9.02 6.17 4.67
N GLY A 216 8.06 6.98 5.11
CA GLY A 216 7.37 7.98 4.29
C GLY A 216 6.13 7.45 3.57
N TYR A 217 5.70 6.22 3.86
CA TYR A 217 4.41 5.74 3.38
C TYR A 217 3.29 6.60 3.95
N LEU A 218 2.32 6.92 3.11
CA LEU A 218 1.17 7.69 3.51
C LEU A 218 0.15 6.77 4.21
N VAL A 219 -0.38 7.25 5.33
CA VAL A 219 -1.55 6.68 6.02
C VAL A 219 -2.65 7.74 5.98
N GLU A 220 -3.71 7.44 5.25
CA GLU A 220 -4.92 8.26 5.20
C GLU A 220 -5.71 8.10 6.50
N VAL A 221 -6.11 9.23 7.09
CA VAL A 221 -6.92 9.29 8.31
C VAL A 221 -8.31 9.79 7.94
N LEU A 222 -9.27 8.88 7.99
CA LEU A 222 -10.65 9.05 7.53
C LEU A 222 -11.64 8.97 8.69
N PRO A 223 -12.80 9.64 8.64
CA PRO A 223 -13.85 9.41 9.62
C PRO A 223 -14.49 8.03 9.41
N ARG A 224 -14.94 7.39 10.48
CA ARG A 224 -15.80 6.18 10.41
C ARG A 224 -17.18 6.46 9.83
N GLY A 225 -17.62 7.72 9.85
CA GLY A 225 -18.95 8.15 9.42
C GLY A 225 -18.87 9.45 8.66
N GLU A 226 -19.65 10.44 9.08
CA GLU A 226 -19.74 11.72 8.39
C GLU A 226 -18.41 12.50 8.44
N MET A 227 -18.11 13.15 7.33
CA MET A 227 -17.01 14.12 7.24
C MET A 227 -17.38 15.37 8.03
N ILE A 228 -16.75 15.56 9.19
CA ILE A 228 -16.90 16.78 9.98
C ILE A 228 -15.86 17.83 9.57
N GLN A 229 -16.18 19.09 9.82
CA GLN A 229 -15.24 20.20 9.64
C GLN A 229 -15.15 21.01 10.93
N LYS A 230 -13.93 21.29 11.40
CA LYS A 230 -13.69 22.22 12.51
C LYS A 230 -13.13 23.54 11.96
N PRO A 231 -13.47 24.70 12.55
CA PRO A 231 -13.04 26.01 12.04
C PRO A 231 -11.53 26.13 11.85
N ILE A 232 -10.75 25.53 12.75
CA ILE A 232 -9.28 25.52 12.74
C ILE A 232 -8.82 24.09 13.08
N ASP A 233 -7.78 23.61 12.39
CA ASP A 233 -7.17 22.31 12.70
C ASP A 233 -5.96 22.45 13.67
N HIS A 234 -5.35 21.32 14.03
CA HIS A 234 -4.22 21.31 14.97
C HIS A 234 -3.00 22.12 14.49
N ALA A 235 -2.88 22.38 13.18
CA ALA A 235 -1.81 23.17 12.59
C ALA A 235 -2.18 24.65 12.45
N GLY A 236 -3.32 25.07 12.98
CA GLY A 236 -3.80 26.45 12.87
C GLY A 236 -4.42 26.79 11.52
N VAL A 237 -4.69 25.80 10.65
CA VAL A 237 -5.23 26.03 9.31
C VAL A 237 -6.75 26.22 9.39
N ALA A 238 -7.22 27.36 8.91
CA ALA A 238 -8.65 27.66 8.86
C ALA A 238 -9.36 26.82 7.78
N VAL A 239 -10.62 26.45 8.03
CA VAL A 239 -11.42 25.60 7.13
C VAL A 239 -11.61 26.21 5.74
N ASP A 240 -11.70 27.54 5.67
CA ASP A 240 -11.82 28.37 4.48
C ASP A 240 -10.46 28.77 3.86
N GLY A 241 -9.38 28.70 4.64
CA GLY A 241 -8.05 29.23 4.28
C GLY A 241 -7.03 28.21 3.76
N GLY A 242 -7.33 26.91 3.77
CA GLY A 242 -6.38 25.91 3.27
C GLY A 242 -6.24 25.96 1.74
N GLU A 243 -5.05 26.30 1.22
CA GLU A 243 -4.73 26.15 -0.20
C GLU A 243 -5.06 24.73 -0.67
N GLY A 244 -5.60 24.59 -1.89
CA GLY A 244 -6.10 23.34 -2.45
C GLY A 244 -5.08 22.19 -2.41
N TYR A 245 -5.58 20.95 -2.31
CA TYR A 245 -4.75 19.75 -2.25
C TYR A 245 -4.19 19.58 -3.66
N LYS A 246 -2.86 19.62 -3.80
CA LYS A 246 -2.22 19.25 -5.05
C LYS A 246 -2.14 17.73 -5.05
N ASP A 247 -2.92 17.14 -5.94
CA ASP A 247 -2.84 15.72 -6.25
C ASP A 247 -1.43 15.40 -6.79
N ASN A 248 -0.62 14.71 -5.98
CA ASN A 248 0.74 14.32 -6.37
C ASN A 248 0.75 13.18 -7.41
N SER A 249 -0.41 12.67 -7.83
CA SER A 249 -0.53 11.64 -8.87
C SER A 249 -0.52 12.17 -10.31
N LYS A 250 -0.39 13.50 -10.50
CA LYS A 250 -0.33 14.15 -11.82
C LYS A 250 1.00 14.88 -12.05
#